data_AF-A0A2M7XMD0-F1
#
_entry.id   AF-A0A2M7XMD0-F1
#
_cell.length_a   1.000
_cell.length_b   1.000
_cell.length_c   1.000
_cell.angle_alpha   90.00
_cell.angle_beta   90.00
_cell.angle_gamma   90.00
#
_symmetry.space_group_name_H-M   'P 1'
#
loop_
_entity.id
_entity.type
_entity.pdbx_description
1 polymer ?
#
loop_
_entity_poly.entity_id
_entity_poly.type
_entity_poly.pdbx_seq_one_letter_code
_entity_poly.pdbx_strand_id
1 'polypeptide(L)'
;AILGLIIYALPMPGIFKWPLIVFFGFSGFAFAFLPFNERPLSNWVLSFFKAIFAPTQFIWAKTAQRPEIFEPISFKTATIKETPLKSDQEGLNQYLASLPFTEAKNPLDQQEESFLKEVTNLFQLAHPRVTPIQPQPSFQSAPLPPYRQRPQPTKPLVRPSQPKPQPVILPQKPGRPRKAAVEAKINPALLIPAPPTRPNIIVGMALDNEGKIVEGAILEIRNAQGLPVRALKTNRLGQFMIVTPLENGPYEIEVEKEGSHFDIIKIEAKGEIIKPIEIRAKG
;
A
#
# COMPACT_ATOMS: atom_id res chain seq x y z
N ALA A 1 35.69 33.90 -9.49
CA ALA A 1 36.83 34.84 -9.48
C ALA A 1 37.53 34.94 -10.84
N ILE A 2 38.24 33.88 -11.31
CA ILE A 2 39.02 33.92 -12.57
C ILE A 2 38.15 34.30 -13.79
N LEU A 3 36.96 33.69 -13.94
CA LEU A 3 36.03 34.01 -15.03
C LEU A 3 35.57 35.48 -15.01
N GLY A 4 35.34 36.07 -13.83
CA GLY A 4 35.00 37.48 -13.71
C GLY A 4 36.15 38.41 -14.17
N LEU A 5 37.40 38.01 -13.91
CA LEU A 5 38.59 38.74 -14.36
C LEU A 5 38.75 38.66 -15.89
N ILE A 6 38.50 37.49 -16.47
CA ILE A 6 38.49 37.31 -17.93
C ILE A 6 37.42 38.22 -18.57
N ILE A 7 36.21 38.25 -18.03
CA ILE A 7 35.11 39.10 -18.52
C ILE A 7 35.46 40.59 -18.44
N TYR A 8 36.16 41.01 -17.38
CA TYR A 8 36.62 42.40 -17.25
C TYR A 8 37.54 42.82 -18.40
N ALA A 9 38.42 41.90 -18.85
CA ALA A 9 39.36 42.11 -19.93
C ALA A 9 38.72 42.11 -21.34
N LEU A 10 37.47 41.65 -21.50
CA LEU A 10 36.77 41.69 -22.79
C LEU A 10 36.24 43.11 -23.10
N PRO A 11 36.37 43.59 -24.36
CA PRO A 11 35.80 44.87 -24.79
C PRO A 11 34.29 44.73 -25.03
N MET A 12 33.50 44.72 -23.95
CA MET A 12 32.03 44.68 -24.00
C MET A 12 31.39 45.93 -23.35
N PRO A 13 30.18 46.35 -23.77
CA PRO A 13 29.49 47.50 -23.19
C PRO A 13 29.25 47.35 -21.69
N GLY A 14 29.40 48.47 -20.96
CA GLY A 14 29.35 48.48 -19.49
C GLY A 14 28.07 47.92 -18.88
N ILE A 15 26.94 48.07 -19.58
CA ILE A 15 25.62 47.61 -19.10
C ILE A 15 25.52 46.08 -19.00
N PHE A 16 26.24 45.35 -19.84
CA PHE A 16 26.32 43.90 -19.79
C PHE A 16 27.54 43.42 -18.99
N LYS A 17 28.61 44.22 -18.94
CA LYS A 17 29.86 43.87 -18.26
C LYS A 17 29.68 43.72 -16.75
N TRP A 18 29.13 44.74 -16.10
CA TRP A 18 29.06 44.79 -14.63
C TRP A 18 28.19 43.69 -14.02
N PRO A 19 26.97 43.41 -14.51
CA PRO A 19 26.16 42.31 -13.97
C PRO A 19 26.86 40.94 -14.10
N LEU A 20 27.56 40.71 -15.21
CA LEU A 20 28.22 39.43 -15.47
C LEU A 20 29.43 39.23 -14.53
N ILE A 21 30.21 40.29 -14.28
CA ILE A 21 31.32 40.26 -13.32
C ILE A 21 30.81 39.95 -11.91
N VAL A 22 29.74 40.62 -11.48
CA VAL A 22 29.14 40.37 -10.16
C VAL A 22 28.62 38.94 -10.05
N PHE A 23 27.94 38.43 -11.08
CA PHE A 23 27.43 37.07 -11.12
C PHE A 23 28.54 36.01 -10.99
N PHE A 24 29.59 36.07 -11.82
CA PHE A 24 30.70 35.10 -11.77
C PHE A 24 31.68 35.34 -10.59
N GLY A 25 31.66 36.55 -10.01
CA GLY A 25 32.35 36.87 -8.77
C GLY A 25 31.68 36.19 -7.56
N PHE A 26 30.36 36.37 -7.43
CA PHE A 26 29.58 35.88 -6.30
C PHE A 26 29.18 34.40 -6.40
N SER A 27 29.08 33.86 -7.62
CA SER A 27 28.66 32.47 -7.85
C SER A 27 29.50 31.44 -7.07
N GLY A 28 30.82 31.64 -6.96
CA GLY A 28 31.69 30.75 -6.18
C GLY A 28 31.34 30.71 -4.68
N PHE A 29 31.01 31.87 -4.10
CA PHE A 29 30.54 31.96 -2.72
C PHE A 29 29.16 31.31 -2.55
N ALA A 30 28.23 31.58 -3.48
CA ALA A 30 26.90 31.00 -3.45
C ALA A 30 26.94 29.46 -3.53
N PHE A 31 27.78 28.87 -4.38
CA PHE A 31 27.92 27.41 -4.46
C PHE A 31 28.51 26.77 -3.19
N ALA A 32 29.35 27.49 -2.45
CA ALA A 32 29.99 26.98 -1.24
C ALA A 32 29.12 27.16 0.03
N PHE A 33 28.34 28.25 0.11
CA PHE A 33 27.73 28.68 1.37
C PHE A 33 26.21 28.90 1.32
N LEU A 34 25.53 28.81 0.16
CA LEU A 34 24.07 28.89 0.08
C LEU A 34 23.43 27.48 -0.01
N PRO A 35 22.95 26.92 1.11
CA PRO A 35 22.03 25.79 1.07
C PRO A 35 20.61 26.26 0.69
N PHE A 36 19.91 25.47 -0.13
CA PHE A 36 18.51 25.67 -0.47
C PHE A 36 17.73 24.39 -0.19
N ASN A 37 16.71 24.46 0.67
CA ASN A 37 15.94 23.30 1.15
C ASN A 37 16.85 22.15 1.63
N GLU A 38 17.77 22.46 2.56
CA GLU A 38 18.68 21.51 3.21
C GLU A 38 19.74 20.85 2.29
N ARG A 39 19.86 21.30 1.04
CA ARG A 39 20.86 20.77 0.08
C ARG A 39 21.71 21.90 -0.50
N PRO A 40 23.00 21.65 -0.79
CA PRO A 40 23.86 22.64 -1.43
C PRO A 40 23.34 22.99 -2.83
N LEU A 41 23.54 24.24 -3.24
CA LEU A 41 23.11 24.76 -4.55
C LEU A 41 23.65 23.91 -5.73
N SER A 42 24.84 23.31 -5.58
CA SER A 42 25.43 22.42 -6.59
C SER A 42 24.53 21.23 -6.94
N ASN A 43 23.88 20.63 -5.95
CA ASN A 43 22.96 19.51 -6.17
C ASN A 43 21.72 19.93 -6.96
N TRP A 44 21.23 21.15 -6.73
CA TRP A 44 20.11 21.70 -7.48
C TRP A 44 20.47 21.96 -8.93
N VAL A 45 21.66 22.52 -9.20
CA VAL A 45 22.13 22.76 -10.57
C VAL A 45 22.34 21.44 -11.32
N LEU A 46 22.97 20.44 -10.70
CA LEU A 46 23.12 19.10 -11.29
C LEU A 46 21.76 18.44 -11.56
N SER A 47 20.83 18.54 -10.60
CA SER A 47 19.48 17.98 -10.74
C SER A 47 18.68 18.68 -11.83
N PHE A 48 18.84 19.99 -11.99
CA PHE A 48 18.19 20.78 -13.04
C PHE A 48 18.64 20.31 -14.43
N PHE A 49 19.95 20.21 -14.68
CA PHE A 49 20.44 19.71 -15.96
C PHE A 49 20.05 18.24 -16.18
N LYS A 50 20.14 17.41 -15.13
CA LYS A 50 19.66 16.02 -15.21
C LYS A 50 18.18 15.96 -15.57
N ALA A 51 17.34 16.83 -15.02
CA ALA A 51 15.90 16.86 -15.27
C ALA A 51 15.57 17.40 -16.68
N ILE A 52 16.30 18.40 -17.17
CA ILE A 52 16.12 18.94 -18.53
C ILE A 52 16.38 17.87 -19.59
N PHE A 53 17.45 17.09 -19.40
CA PHE A 53 17.86 16.08 -20.36
C PHE A 53 17.34 14.67 -20.02
N ALA A 54 16.61 14.51 -18.92
CA ALA A 54 15.97 13.24 -18.59
C ALA A 54 14.78 12.97 -19.51
N PRO A 55 14.52 11.70 -19.85
CA PRO A 55 13.29 11.34 -20.54
C PRO A 55 12.06 11.69 -19.68
N THR A 56 11.02 12.22 -20.30
CA THR A 56 9.75 12.54 -19.62
C THR A 56 8.88 11.30 -19.36
N GLN A 57 9.27 10.15 -19.89
CA GLN A 57 8.60 8.87 -19.69
C GLN A 57 9.53 7.92 -18.95
N PHE A 58 9.16 7.58 -17.72
CA PHE A 58 9.79 6.51 -16.95
C PHE A 58 8.86 5.30 -16.97
N ILE A 59 9.38 4.16 -17.45
CA ILE A 59 8.70 2.89 -17.28
C ILE A 59 9.12 2.36 -15.92
N TRP A 60 8.16 2.09 -15.05
CA TRP A 60 8.45 1.45 -13.77
C TRP A 60 8.82 -0.01 -14.00
N ALA A 61 10.12 -0.31 -13.89
CA ALA A 61 10.61 -1.67 -13.78
C ALA A 61 10.60 -2.05 -12.30
N LYS A 62 9.81 -3.05 -11.92
CA LYS A 62 9.93 -3.65 -10.58
C LYS A 62 11.30 -4.31 -10.50
N THR A 63 12.29 -3.62 -9.98
CA THR A 63 13.53 -4.30 -9.60
C THR A 63 13.16 -5.16 -8.41
N ALA A 64 13.18 -6.48 -8.59
CA ALA A 64 13.11 -7.44 -7.49
C ALA A 64 14.42 -7.34 -6.68
N GLN A 65 14.62 -6.21 -5.99
CA GLN A 65 15.65 -6.15 -4.96
C GLN A 65 15.14 -7.04 -3.83
N ARG A 66 15.76 -8.20 -3.71
CA ARG A 66 15.50 -9.16 -2.65
C ARG A 66 15.76 -8.43 -1.33
N PRO A 67 14.76 -8.26 -0.45
CA PRO A 67 14.98 -7.59 0.83
C PRO A 67 16.09 -8.28 1.61
N GLU A 68 16.90 -7.52 2.34
CA GLU A 68 18.07 -8.02 3.10
C GLU A 68 17.72 -9.18 4.04
N ILE A 69 16.48 -9.23 4.54
CA ILE A 69 15.97 -10.34 5.38
C ILE A 69 16.01 -11.71 4.70
N PHE A 70 16.02 -11.73 3.35
CA PHE A 70 16.09 -12.95 2.56
C PHE A 70 17.51 -13.25 2.07
N GLU A 71 18.50 -12.43 2.41
CA GLU A 71 19.89 -12.84 2.28
C GLU A 71 20.14 -13.96 3.31
N PRO A 72 20.65 -15.12 2.87
CA PRO A 72 21.01 -16.14 3.83
C PRO A 72 22.06 -15.55 4.75
N ILE A 73 21.76 -15.48 6.04
CA ILE A 73 22.75 -15.18 7.06
C ILE A 73 23.85 -16.22 6.87
N SER A 74 24.95 -15.79 6.26
CA SER A 74 26.11 -16.65 6.06
C SER A 74 26.79 -16.72 7.41
N PHE A 75 26.23 -17.54 8.31
CA PHE A 75 26.99 -18.02 9.44
C PHE A 75 28.20 -18.69 8.83
N LYS A 76 29.39 -18.13 9.08
CA LYS A 76 30.61 -18.89 8.85
C LYS A 76 30.48 -20.12 9.73
N THR A 77 30.03 -21.22 9.14
CA THR A 77 30.03 -22.52 9.77
C THR A 77 31.50 -22.81 10.04
N ALA A 78 31.95 -22.50 11.27
CA ALA A 78 33.08 -23.23 11.82
C ALA A 78 32.69 -24.69 11.65
N THR A 79 33.50 -25.46 10.91
CA THR A 79 33.29 -26.88 10.68
C THR A 79 33.21 -27.57 12.04
N ILE A 80 32.00 -27.67 12.59
CA ILE A 80 31.71 -28.57 13.69
C ILE A 80 31.70 -29.93 13.03
N LYS A 81 32.71 -30.73 13.37
CA LYS A 81 32.79 -32.13 12.98
C LYS A 81 31.51 -32.80 13.50
N GLU A 82 30.54 -33.01 12.62
CA GLU A 82 29.32 -33.75 12.92
C GLU A 82 29.73 -35.12 13.42
N THR A 83 29.69 -35.30 14.74
CA THR A 83 29.60 -36.64 15.30
C THR A 83 28.19 -37.09 14.99
N PRO A 84 27.97 -38.20 14.28
CA PRO A 84 26.61 -38.65 14.02
C PRO A 84 25.95 -38.86 15.37
N LEU A 85 24.94 -38.04 15.67
CA LEU A 85 24.08 -38.20 16.82
C LEU A 85 23.33 -39.51 16.59
N LYS A 86 23.91 -40.63 17.03
CA LYS A 86 23.18 -41.88 17.14
C LYS A 86 21.94 -41.55 17.95
N SER A 87 20.76 -41.79 17.38
CA SER A 87 19.51 -41.70 18.13
C SER A 87 19.56 -42.79 19.20
N ASP A 88 20.13 -42.44 20.35
CA ASP A 88 20.27 -43.34 21.47
C ASP A 88 18.91 -43.42 22.17
N GLN A 89 18.01 -44.21 21.56
CA GLN A 89 16.70 -44.49 22.12
C GLN A 89 16.81 -45.08 23.53
N GLU A 90 17.92 -45.75 23.84
CA GLU A 90 18.21 -46.30 25.16
C GLU A 90 18.46 -45.19 26.19
N GLY A 91 19.26 -44.19 25.83
CA GLY A 91 19.48 -43.00 26.68
C GLY A 91 18.19 -42.20 26.93
N LEU A 92 17.34 -42.08 25.90
CA LEU A 92 16.02 -41.45 26.06
C LEU A 92 15.11 -42.25 27.01
N ASN A 93 15.08 -43.57 26.88
CA ASN A 93 14.26 -44.44 27.73
C ASN A 93 14.77 -44.44 29.18
N GLN A 94 16.08 -44.41 29.40
CA GLN A 94 16.66 -44.27 30.74
C GLN A 94 16.30 -42.94 31.38
N TYR A 95 16.35 -41.85 30.62
CA TYR A 95 15.92 -40.54 31.11
C TYR A 95 14.43 -40.54 31.46
N LEU A 96 13.56 -41.04 30.57
CA LEU A 96 12.13 -41.15 30.83
C LEU A 96 11.82 -42.02 32.06
N ALA A 97 12.55 -43.10 32.28
CA ALA A 97 12.42 -43.96 33.46
C ALA A 97 12.94 -43.31 34.75
N SER A 98 13.88 -42.35 34.66
CA SER A 98 14.43 -41.63 35.81
C SER A 98 13.55 -40.47 36.29
N LEU A 99 12.53 -40.08 35.51
CA LEU A 99 11.63 -39.02 35.90
C LEU A 99 10.75 -39.48 37.08
N PRO A 100 10.60 -38.67 38.14
CA PRO A 100 9.74 -38.98 39.28
C PRO A 100 8.27 -38.75 38.90
N PHE A 101 7.75 -39.50 37.94
CA PHE A 101 6.33 -39.51 37.62
C PHE A 101 5.65 -40.60 38.45
N THR A 102 4.68 -40.18 39.27
CA THR A 102 3.95 -41.05 40.18
C THR A 102 3.07 -42.02 39.37
N GLU A 103 3.26 -43.33 39.52
CA GLU A 103 2.57 -44.43 38.80
C GLU A 103 1.04 -44.53 39.07
N ALA A 104 0.45 -43.58 39.79
CA ALA A 104 -0.99 -43.57 40.02
C ALA A 104 -1.69 -42.99 38.78
N LYS A 105 -2.07 -43.87 37.85
CA LYS A 105 -2.87 -43.52 36.66
C LYS A 105 -4.04 -42.61 37.05
N ASN A 106 -3.94 -41.34 36.69
CA ASN A 106 -4.99 -40.36 36.90
C ASN A 106 -6.18 -40.75 35.99
N PRO A 107 -7.44 -40.57 36.41
CA PRO A 107 -8.59 -40.72 35.50
C PRO A 107 -8.43 -39.97 34.17
N LEU A 108 -7.66 -38.86 34.15
CA LEU A 108 -7.33 -38.13 32.92
C LEU A 108 -6.44 -38.95 31.96
N ASP A 109 -5.45 -39.68 32.48
CA ASP A 109 -4.52 -40.48 31.67
C ASP A 109 -5.25 -41.64 30.97
N GLN A 110 -6.27 -42.21 31.64
CA GLN A 110 -7.12 -43.25 31.05
C GLN A 110 -7.95 -42.71 29.88
N GLN A 111 -8.40 -41.45 29.96
CA GLN A 111 -9.10 -40.80 28.87
C GLN A 111 -8.16 -40.51 27.70
N GLU A 112 -6.94 -40.04 27.95
CA GLU A 112 -5.94 -39.84 26.89
C GLU A 112 -5.59 -41.14 26.17
N GLU A 113 -5.35 -42.24 26.89
CA GLU A 113 -5.08 -43.56 26.28
C GLU A 113 -6.24 -43.99 25.36
N SER A 114 -7.49 -43.73 25.77
CA SER A 114 -8.66 -44.07 24.96
C SER A 114 -8.79 -43.19 23.71
N PHE A 115 -8.51 -41.89 23.82
CA PHE A 115 -8.52 -40.94 22.70
C PHE A 115 -7.42 -41.27 21.67
N LEU A 116 -6.20 -41.57 22.13
CA LEU A 116 -5.09 -41.94 21.24
C LEU A 116 -5.38 -43.22 20.45
N LYS A 117 -6.07 -44.19 21.06
CA LYS A 117 -6.55 -45.39 20.35
C LYS A 117 -7.56 -45.05 19.27
N GLU A 118 -8.49 -44.13 19.55
CA GLU A 118 -9.47 -43.67 18.57
C GLU A 118 -8.81 -42.96 17.38
N VAL A 119 -7.88 -42.02 17.64
CA VAL A 119 -7.10 -41.33 16.59
C VAL A 119 -6.30 -42.32 15.74
N THR A 120 -5.65 -43.30 16.38
CA THR A 120 -4.90 -44.33 15.67
C THR A 120 -5.80 -45.17 14.77
N ASN A 121 -7.00 -45.53 15.26
CA ASN A 121 -7.97 -46.30 14.49
C ASN A 121 -8.51 -45.50 13.29
N LEU A 122 -8.78 -44.20 13.47
CA LEU A 122 -9.15 -43.30 12.36
C LEU A 122 -8.06 -43.25 11.29
N PHE A 123 -6.79 -43.18 11.69
CA PHE A 123 -5.68 -43.18 10.73
C PHE A 123 -5.52 -44.52 10.01
N GLN A 124 -5.76 -45.65 10.69
CA GLN A 124 -5.77 -46.98 10.06
C GLN A 124 -6.96 -47.19 9.11
N LEU A 125 -8.09 -46.53 9.34
CA LEU A 125 -9.23 -46.55 8.41
C LEU A 125 -8.99 -45.62 7.21
N ALA A 126 -8.13 -44.60 7.35
CA ALA A 126 -7.83 -43.59 6.34
C ALA A 126 -6.61 -43.94 5.46
N HIS A 127 -6.37 -45.22 5.15
CA HIS A 127 -5.43 -45.54 4.07
C HIS A 127 -6.03 -45.04 2.73
N PRO A 128 -5.46 -44.01 2.06
CA PRO A 128 -5.81 -43.78 0.68
C PRO A 128 -5.40 -45.05 -0.09
N ARG A 129 -6.34 -45.71 -0.74
CA ARG A 129 -6.00 -46.62 -1.84
C ARG A 129 -5.31 -45.77 -2.89
N VAL A 130 -3.98 -45.75 -2.86
CA VAL A 130 -3.19 -45.26 -3.98
C VAL A 130 -3.41 -46.29 -5.08
N THR A 131 -4.39 -46.05 -5.95
CA THR A 131 -4.46 -46.78 -7.21
C THR A 131 -3.13 -46.51 -7.93
N PRO A 132 -2.38 -47.56 -8.34
CA PRO A 132 -1.24 -47.36 -9.22
C PRO A 132 -1.75 -46.62 -10.46
N ILE A 133 -1.22 -45.43 -10.70
CA ILE A 133 -1.48 -44.68 -11.92
C ILE A 133 -0.94 -45.54 -13.06
N GLN A 134 -1.81 -46.21 -13.81
CA GLN A 134 -1.45 -46.77 -15.10
C GLN A 134 -0.90 -45.62 -15.95
N PRO A 135 0.26 -45.77 -16.62
CA PRO A 135 0.75 -44.76 -17.54
C PRO A 135 -0.30 -44.55 -18.62
N GLN A 136 -1.01 -43.42 -18.54
CA GLN A 136 -1.91 -42.98 -19.60
C GLN A 136 -1.09 -42.77 -20.88
N PRO A 137 -1.58 -43.22 -22.04
CA PRO A 137 -0.97 -42.88 -23.31
C PRO A 137 -0.89 -41.36 -23.43
N SER A 138 0.28 -40.92 -23.89
CA SER A 138 0.63 -39.52 -24.14
C SER A 138 -0.55 -38.74 -24.73
N PHE A 139 -0.88 -37.62 -24.10
CA PHE A 139 -1.66 -36.57 -24.74
C PHE A 139 -0.96 -36.25 -26.07
N GLN A 140 -1.55 -36.70 -27.18
CA GLN A 140 -1.19 -36.18 -28.49
C GLN A 140 -1.38 -34.67 -28.41
N SER A 141 -0.29 -33.94 -28.57
CA SER A 141 -0.29 -32.48 -28.66
C SER A 141 -1.28 -32.08 -29.74
N ALA A 142 -2.43 -31.54 -29.33
CA ALA A 142 -3.30 -30.84 -30.25
C ALA A 142 -2.46 -29.77 -30.96
N PRO A 143 -2.56 -29.62 -32.30
CA PRO A 143 -1.83 -28.59 -33.00
C PRO A 143 -2.22 -27.24 -32.39
N LEU A 144 -1.20 -26.49 -31.99
CA LEU A 144 -1.37 -25.13 -31.47
C LEU A 144 -2.23 -24.34 -32.47
N PRO A 145 -3.25 -23.60 -32.02
CA PRO A 145 -3.92 -22.66 -32.90
C PRO A 145 -2.85 -21.73 -33.50
N PRO A 146 -2.96 -21.36 -34.80
CA PRO A 146 -1.97 -20.49 -35.42
C PRO A 146 -1.81 -19.24 -34.57
N TYR A 147 -0.56 -18.94 -34.22
CA TYR A 147 -0.18 -17.77 -33.44
C TYR A 147 -0.85 -16.56 -34.07
N ARG A 148 -1.90 -16.04 -33.42
CA ARG A 148 -2.59 -14.84 -33.86
C ARG A 148 -1.52 -13.76 -33.84
N GLN A 149 -1.05 -13.35 -35.01
CA GLN A 149 -0.05 -12.31 -35.12
C GLN A 149 -0.57 -11.13 -34.32
N ARG A 150 0.09 -10.85 -33.19
CA ARG A 150 -0.17 -9.64 -32.42
C ARG A 150 0.00 -8.51 -33.44
N PRO A 151 -1.01 -7.63 -33.63
CA PRO A 151 -0.91 -6.55 -34.59
C PRO A 151 0.43 -5.84 -34.34
N GLN A 152 1.28 -5.84 -35.37
CA GLN A 152 2.52 -5.09 -35.33
C GLN A 152 2.16 -3.66 -34.93
N PRO A 153 2.95 -3.01 -34.05
CA PRO A 153 2.73 -1.63 -33.71
C PRO A 153 2.75 -0.84 -35.01
N THR A 154 1.57 -0.41 -35.44
CA THR A 154 1.41 0.56 -36.50
C THR A 154 2.29 1.74 -36.13
N LYS A 155 3.06 2.22 -37.12
CA LYS A 155 3.90 3.41 -37.02
C LYS A 155 3.23 4.45 -36.14
N PRO A 156 3.96 5.12 -35.24
CA PRO A 156 3.37 6.13 -34.36
C PRO A 156 2.52 7.05 -35.21
N LEU A 157 1.21 7.03 -34.98
CA LEU A 157 0.31 8.01 -35.53
C LEU A 157 0.93 9.35 -35.09
N VAL A 158 1.41 10.14 -36.05
CA VAL A 158 1.89 11.50 -35.78
C VAL A 158 0.72 12.19 -35.11
N ARG A 159 0.80 12.28 -33.79
CA ARG A 159 -0.23 12.93 -32.99
C ARG A 159 -0.21 14.38 -33.48
N PRO A 160 -1.35 14.93 -33.94
CA PRO A 160 -1.43 16.35 -34.20
C PRO A 160 -0.87 17.06 -32.97
N SER A 161 0.06 17.97 -33.21
CA SER A 161 0.69 18.84 -32.22
C SER A 161 -0.32 19.19 -31.13
N GLN A 162 -0.06 18.70 -29.91
CA GLN A 162 -0.86 19.11 -28.77
C GLN A 162 -0.82 20.64 -28.71
N PRO A 163 -1.96 21.33 -28.69
CA PRO A 163 -1.96 22.76 -28.44
C PRO A 163 -1.28 22.99 -27.09
N LYS A 164 -0.47 24.06 -27.01
CA LYS A 164 0.15 24.54 -25.76
C LYS A 164 -0.83 24.33 -24.59
N PRO A 165 -0.38 23.88 -23.42
CA PRO A 165 -1.24 23.77 -22.25
C PRO A 165 -1.83 25.14 -21.96
N GLN A 166 -3.06 25.35 -22.45
CA GLN A 166 -3.94 26.33 -21.87
C GLN A 166 -4.16 25.86 -20.42
N PRO A 167 -4.20 26.76 -19.44
CA PRO A 167 -4.62 26.38 -18.10
C PRO A 167 -5.95 25.65 -18.25
N VAL A 168 -5.94 24.37 -17.92
CA VAL A 168 -7.17 23.59 -17.78
C VAL A 168 -7.87 24.24 -16.60
N ILE A 169 -8.74 25.20 -16.90
CA ILE A 169 -9.80 25.57 -15.99
C ILE A 169 -10.58 24.28 -15.88
N LEU A 170 -10.40 23.54 -14.77
CA LEU A 170 -11.26 22.42 -14.48
C LEU A 170 -12.68 22.94 -14.67
N PRO A 171 -13.53 22.30 -15.48
CA PRO A 171 -14.93 22.66 -15.50
C PRO A 171 -15.39 22.57 -14.06
N GLN A 172 -15.66 23.72 -13.45
CA GLN A 172 -16.40 23.78 -12.21
C GLN A 172 -17.73 23.15 -12.58
N LYS A 173 -17.89 21.87 -12.24
CA LYS A 173 -19.15 21.17 -12.39
C LYS A 173 -20.17 22.10 -11.72
N PRO A 174 -21.20 22.58 -12.44
CA PRO A 174 -22.20 23.46 -11.87
C PRO A 174 -22.60 22.87 -10.53
N GLY A 175 -22.47 23.65 -9.46
CA GLY A 175 -22.65 23.19 -8.10
C GLY A 175 -23.92 22.33 -8.06
N ARG A 176 -23.74 21.01 -7.90
CA ARG A 176 -24.87 20.11 -7.68
C ARG A 176 -25.66 20.75 -6.53
N PRO A 177 -27.00 20.84 -6.62
CA PRO A 177 -27.80 21.40 -5.53
C PRO A 177 -27.33 20.75 -4.23
N ARG A 178 -26.85 21.60 -3.30
CA ARG A 178 -26.18 21.16 -2.08
C ARG A 178 -27.18 20.29 -1.33
N LYS A 179 -27.00 18.97 -1.40
CA LYS A 179 -27.86 17.99 -0.73
C LYS A 179 -27.92 18.36 0.75
N ALA A 180 -29.05 18.07 1.41
CA ALA A 180 -29.23 18.36 2.82
C ALA A 180 -28.05 17.80 3.63
N ALA A 181 -27.37 18.66 4.40
CA ALA A 181 -26.24 18.26 5.21
C ALA A 181 -26.72 17.92 6.62
N VAL A 182 -26.35 16.74 7.10
CA VAL A 182 -26.72 16.22 8.42
C VAL A 182 -25.44 15.93 9.21
N GLU A 183 -25.48 16.11 10.52
CA GLU A 183 -24.36 15.74 11.38
C GLU A 183 -24.16 14.22 11.40
N ALA A 184 -22.92 13.77 11.59
CA ALA A 184 -22.61 12.36 11.69
C ALA A 184 -23.32 11.71 12.87
N LYS A 185 -24.16 10.70 12.59
CA LYS A 185 -24.79 9.89 13.63
C LYS A 185 -23.78 8.87 14.15
N ILE A 186 -23.40 9.00 15.41
CA ILE A 186 -22.47 8.07 16.07
C ILE A 186 -23.27 6.89 16.59
N ASN A 187 -22.88 5.67 16.20
CA ASN A 187 -23.49 4.45 16.72
C ASN A 187 -22.40 3.50 17.26
N PRO A 188 -22.19 3.45 18.59
CA PRO A 188 -21.17 2.58 19.19
C PRO A 188 -21.52 1.09 19.12
N ALA A 189 -22.76 0.72 18.76
CA ALA A 189 -23.19 -0.68 18.64
C ALA A 189 -22.90 -1.29 17.25
N LEU A 190 -22.25 -0.56 16.35
CA LEU A 190 -21.84 -1.08 15.04
C LEU A 190 -20.80 -2.21 15.24
N LEU A 191 -21.08 -3.38 14.67
CA LEU A 191 -20.17 -4.53 14.67
C LEU A 191 -18.98 -4.24 13.75
N ILE A 192 -17.98 -3.54 14.27
CA ILE A 192 -16.72 -3.25 13.58
C ILE A 192 -15.64 -4.11 14.24
N PRO A 193 -14.94 -4.98 13.49
CA PRO A 193 -14.02 -5.96 14.05
C PRO A 193 -12.79 -5.34 14.73
N ALA A 194 -12.43 -4.10 14.37
CA ALA A 194 -11.34 -3.36 14.98
C ALA A 194 -11.71 -1.87 15.13
N PRO A 195 -11.95 -1.37 16.36
CA PRO A 195 -12.13 0.06 16.57
C PRO A 195 -10.86 0.83 16.21
N PRO A 196 -10.96 2.09 15.77
CA PRO A 196 -9.79 2.90 15.43
C PRO A 196 -8.93 3.15 16.67
N THR A 197 -7.65 2.78 16.60
CA THR A 197 -6.66 3.00 17.67
C THR A 197 -5.85 4.28 17.49
N ARG A 198 -6.06 4.99 16.37
CA ARG A 198 -5.34 6.22 16.00
C ARG A 198 -6.33 7.39 15.86
N PRO A 199 -5.92 8.64 16.19
CA PRO A 199 -6.78 9.80 16.06
C PRO A 199 -7.12 10.11 14.60
N ASN A 200 -8.21 10.84 14.38
CA ASN A 200 -8.69 11.29 13.06
C ASN A 200 -8.87 10.18 12.02
N ILE A 201 -9.12 8.94 12.46
CA ILE A 201 -9.51 7.83 11.61
C ILE A 201 -11.04 7.75 11.60
N ILE A 202 -11.63 7.93 10.43
CA ILE A 202 -13.06 7.73 10.20
C ILE A 202 -13.32 6.26 9.95
N VAL A 203 -14.22 5.69 10.74
CA VAL A 203 -14.71 4.32 10.61
C VAL A 203 -16.23 4.34 10.67
N GLY A 204 -16.90 3.50 9.88
CA GLY A 204 -18.35 3.45 9.91
C GLY A 204 -18.96 2.34 9.09
N MET A 205 -20.28 2.39 8.99
CA MET A 205 -21.08 1.48 8.18
C MET A 205 -22.12 2.26 7.38
N ALA A 206 -22.34 1.86 6.12
CA ALA A 206 -23.39 2.39 5.26
C ALA A 206 -24.59 1.44 5.24
N LEU A 207 -25.76 2.00 5.51
CA LEU A 207 -27.05 1.31 5.56
C LEU A 207 -28.05 1.97 4.60
N ASP A 208 -29.03 1.21 4.13
CA ASP A 208 -30.14 1.75 3.35
C ASP A 208 -31.23 2.35 4.26
N ASN A 209 -32.30 2.85 3.64
CA ASN A 209 -33.46 3.37 4.35
C ASN A 209 -34.12 2.32 5.28
N GLU A 210 -34.07 1.05 4.91
CA GLU A 210 -34.60 -0.10 5.67
C GLU A 210 -33.65 -0.59 6.77
N GLY A 211 -32.40 -0.10 6.79
CA GLY A 211 -31.36 -0.51 7.74
C GLY A 211 -30.55 -1.74 7.30
N LYS A 212 -30.67 -2.16 6.04
CA LYS A 212 -29.83 -3.22 5.45
C LYS A 212 -28.49 -2.66 4.99
N ILE A 213 -27.53 -3.57 4.88
CA ILE A 213 -26.15 -3.28 4.51
C ILE A 213 -26.07 -2.78 3.06
N VAL A 214 -25.33 -1.69 2.83
CA VAL A 214 -25.06 -1.18 1.49
C VAL A 214 -23.62 -1.52 1.09
N GLU A 215 -23.48 -2.59 0.29
CA GLU A 215 -22.20 -2.95 -0.31
C GLU A 215 -21.86 -2.04 -1.49
N GLY A 216 -20.59 -1.66 -1.56
CA GLY A 216 -20.01 -0.99 -2.71
C GLY A 216 -20.49 0.45 -2.95
N ALA A 217 -20.98 1.13 -1.93
CA ALA A 217 -21.19 2.57 -1.98
C ALA A 217 -19.83 3.30 -2.02
N ILE A 218 -19.73 4.35 -2.83
CA ILE A 218 -18.53 5.18 -2.97
C ILE A 218 -18.68 6.37 -2.03
N LEU A 219 -17.76 6.53 -1.09
CA LEU A 219 -17.68 7.67 -0.19
C LEU A 219 -16.58 8.61 -0.69
N GLU A 220 -16.89 9.90 -0.81
CA GLU A 220 -15.96 10.97 -1.13
C GLU A 220 -15.88 11.92 0.07
N ILE A 221 -14.71 12.03 0.69
CA ILE A 221 -14.45 12.93 1.81
C ILE A 221 -13.85 14.22 1.24
N ARG A 222 -14.52 15.34 1.51
CA ARG A 222 -14.15 16.68 1.07
C ARG A 222 -13.74 17.54 2.27
N ASN A 223 -12.77 18.42 2.08
CA ASN A 223 -12.37 19.40 3.09
C ASN A 223 -13.33 20.62 3.11
N ALA A 224 -13.05 21.59 3.99
CA ALA A 224 -13.79 22.84 4.11
C ALA A 224 -13.93 23.63 2.80
N GLN A 225 -12.95 23.49 1.90
CA GLN A 225 -12.91 24.13 0.58
C GLN A 225 -13.68 23.34 -0.49
N GLY A 226 -14.32 22.22 -0.13
CA GLY A 226 -15.07 21.34 -1.03
C GLY A 226 -14.19 20.43 -1.91
N LEU A 227 -12.87 20.42 -1.69
CA LEU A 227 -11.93 19.61 -2.44
C LEU A 227 -11.94 18.16 -1.92
N PRO A 228 -12.06 17.15 -2.80
CA PRO A 228 -11.96 15.76 -2.39
C PRO A 228 -10.54 15.43 -1.93
N VAL A 229 -10.41 14.99 -0.69
CA VAL A 229 -9.13 14.59 -0.09
C VAL A 229 -8.97 13.07 -0.03
N ARG A 230 -10.08 12.33 0.01
CA ARG A 230 -10.12 10.86 0.02
C ARG A 230 -11.38 10.35 -0.68
N ALA A 231 -11.27 9.19 -1.31
CA ALA A 231 -12.42 8.42 -1.77
C ALA A 231 -12.22 6.95 -1.39
N LEU A 232 -13.28 6.29 -0.96
CA LEU A 232 -13.25 4.89 -0.54
C LEU A 232 -14.58 4.20 -0.88
N LYS A 233 -14.57 2.87 -0.88
CA LYS A 233 -15.74 2.05 -1.20
C LYS A 233 -16.10 1.17 -0.01
N THR A 234 -17.37 1.02 0.30
CA THR A 234 -17.82 0.10 1.36
C THR A 234 -17.57 -1.36 0.95
N ASN A 235 -17.23 -2.20 1.94
CA ASN A 235 -17.06 -3.64 1.74
C ASN A 235 -18.41 -4.39 1.68
N ARG A 236 -18.37 -5.72 1.59
CA ARG A 236 -19.54 -6.62 1.60
C ARG A 236 -20.43 -6.48 2.84
N LEU A 237 -19.86 -6.03 3.96
CA LEU A 237 -20.58 -5.77 5.21
C LEU A 237 -21.01 -4.30 5.33
N GLY A 238 -20.84 -3.49 4.27
CA GLY A 238 -21.16 -2.06 4.29
C GLY A 238 -20.20 -1.22 5.14
N GLN A 239 -19.15 -1.84 5.67
CA GLN A 239 -18.16 -1.16 6.52
C GLN A 239 -17.19 -0.36 5.66
N PHE A 240 -16.66 0.71 6.25
CA PHE A 240 -15.62 1.53 5.66
C PHE A 240 -14.68 2.08 6.73
N MET A 241 -13.42 2.31 6.35
CA MET A 241 -12.38 2.85 7.22
C MET A 241 -11.33 3.57 6.36
N ILE A 242 -10.84 4.72 6.84
CA ILE A 242 -9.62 5.32 6.29
C ILE A 242 -8.40 4.79 7.04
N VAL A 243 -7.30 4.53 6.33
CA VAL A 243 -6.05 4.02 6.95
C VAL A 243 -5.14 5.18 7.38
N THR A 244 -5.14 6.26 6.62
CA THR A 244 -4.35 7.46 6.92
C THR A 244 -5.22 8.48 7.67
N PRO A 245 -4.79 8.95 8.85
CA PRO A 245 -5.48 10.00 9.59
C PRO A 245 -5.75 11.24 8.74
N LEU A 246 -6.91 11.86 8.94
CA LEU A 246 -7.16 13.20 8.42
C LEU A 246 -6.39 14.24 9.23
N GLU A 247 -6.08 15.35 8.60
CA GLU A 247 -5.63 16.54 9.31
C GLU A 247 -6.77 17.09 10.17
N ASN A 248 -6.45 17.96 11.14
CA ASN A 248 -7.49 18.58 11.95
C ASN A 248 -8.30 19.57 11.10
N GLY A 249 -9.62 19.50 11.19
CA GLY A 249 -10.52 20.40 10.49
C GLY A 249 -11.90 19.81 10.19
N PRO A 250 -12.79 20.62 9.59
CA PRO A 250 -14.11 20.16 9.17
C PRO A 250 -14.06 19.48 7.80
N TYR A 251 -14.83 18.40 7.69
CA TYR A 251 -14.98 17.59 6.49
C TYR A 251 -16.45 17.29 6.19
N GLU A 252 -16.74 17.10 4.91
CA GLU A 252 -18.03 16.64 4.40
C GLU A 252 -17.82 15.27 3.73
N ILE A 253 -18.68 14.30 4.02
CA ILE A 253 -18.67 12.97 3.39
C ILE A 253 -19.89 12.87 2.48
N GLU A 254 -19.65 12.71 1.19
CA GLU A 254 -20.69 12.43 0.20
C GLU A 254 -20.68 10.94 -0.13
N VAL A 255 -21.86 10.32 -0.19
CA VAL A 255 -21.99 8.90 -0.53
C VAL A 255 -22.81 8.72 -1.82
N GLU A 256 -22.28 7.93 -2.74
CA GLU A 256 -22.89 7.62 -4.04
C GLU A 256 -23.07 6.10 -4.20
N LYS A 257 -24.30 5.70 -4.50
CA LYS A 257 -24.69 4.32 -4.81
C LYS A 257 -25.87 4.35 -5.77
N GLU A 258 -25.84 3.50 -6.79
CA GLU A 258 -26.96 3.37 -7.73
C GLU A 258 -28.25 2.98 -6.99
N GLY A 259 -29.32 3.75 -7.22
CA GLY A 259 -30.63 3.50 -6.60
C GLY A 259 -30.78 3.93 -5.14
N SER A 260 -29.75 4.52 -4.51
CA SER A 260 -29.83 5.01 -3.13
C SER A 260 -29.33 6.44 -3.02
N HIS A 261 -30.07 7.27 -2.29
CA HIS A 261 -29.70 8.66 -2.05
C HIS A 261 -29.24 8.83 -0.62
N PHE A 262 -28.11 9.51 -0.41
CA PHE A 262 -27.57 9.79 0.92
C PHE A 262 -27.46 11.29 1.15
N ASP A 263 -27.60 11.70 2.41
CA ASP A 263 -27.28 13.04 2.86
C ASP A 263 -25.76 13.26 2.95
N ILE A 264 -25.36 14.53 2.91
CA ILE A 264 -23.97 14.91 3.14
C ILE A 264 -23.72 14.86 4.63
N ILE A 265 -22.77 14.05 5.05
CA ILE A 265 -22.44 13.89 6.47
C ILE A 265 -21.34 14.89 6.82
N LYS A 266 -21.58 15.75 7.82
CA LYS A 266 -20.55 16.64 8.36
C LYS A 266 -19.81 15.99 9.52
N ILE A 267 -18.49 16.09 9.51
CA ILE A 267 -17.62 15.56 10.57
C ILE A 267 -16.45 16.50 10.83
N GLU A 268 -15.97 16.54 12.07
CA GLU A 268 -14.84 17.36 12.47
C GLU A 268 -13.74 16.47 13.05
N ALA A 269 -12.51 16.62 12.53
CA ALA A 269 -11.32 15.94 13.02
C ALA A 269 -10.57 16.87 13.99
N LYS A 270 -10.43 16.45 15.25
CA LYS A 270 -9.86 17.26 16.35
C LYS A 270 -8.53 16.75 16.90
N GLY A 271 -7.98 15.69 16.31
CA GLY A 271 -6.82 14.98 16.85
C GLY A 271 -7.22 13.91 17.88
N GLU A 272 -8.50 13.53 17.90
CA GLU A 272 -9.08 12.55 18.83
C GLU A 272 -9.56 11.30 18.09
N ILE A 273 -9.86 10.23 18.84
CA ILE A 273 -10.49 9.03 18.28
C ILE A 273 -11.93 9.35 17.91
N ILE A 274 -12.24 9.24 16.61
CA ILE A 274 -13.60 9.41 16.09
C ILE A 274 -14.36 8.10 16.29
N LYS A 275 -15.49 8.16 16.99
CA LYS A 275 -16.35 7.00 17.20
C LYS A 275 -16.98 6.53 15.87
N PRO A 276 -17.31 5.24 15.73
CA PRO A 276 -17.96 4.73 14.53
C PRO A 276 -19.20 5.52 14.10
N ILE A 277 -19.24 5.88 12.82
CA ILE A 277 -20.35 6.61 12.22
C ILE A 277 -21.27 5.69 11.43
N GLU A 278 -22.57 5.94 11.53
CA GLU A 278 -23.61 5.29 10.74
C GLU A 278 -24.04 6.26 9.62
N ILE A 279 -23.97 5.80 8.37
CA ILE A 279 -24.48 6.56 7.22
C ILE A 279 -25.70 5.83 6.67
N ARG A 280 -26.86 6.49 6.68
CA ARG A 280 -28.13 5.89 6.24
C ARG A 280 -28.66 6.55 4.97
N ALA A 281 -29.15 5.74 4.03
CA ALA A 281 -29.82 6.25 2.84
C ALA A 281 -31.19 6.86 3.18
N LYS A 282 -31.59 7.84 2.39
CA LYS A 282 -32.96 8.35 2.32
C LYS A 282 -33.81 7.45 1.44
N GLY A 283 -35.03 7.20 1.91
CA GLY A 283 -36.12 6.59 1.14
C GLY A 283 -36.81 7.60 0.25
#